data_AF-A0A9W6G887-F1
#
_entry.id   AF-A0A9W6G887-F1
#
_cell.length_a   1.000
_cell.length_b   1.000
_cell.length_c   1.000
_cell.angle_alpha   90.00
_cell.angle_beta   90.00
_cell.angle_gamma   90.00
#
_symmetry.space_group_name_H-M   'P 1'
#
loop_
_entity.id
_entity.type
_entity.pdbx_description
1 polymer ?
#
loop_
_entity_poly.entity_id
_entity_poly.type
_entity_poly.pdbx_seq_one_letter_code
_entity_poly.pdbx_strand_id
1 'polypeptide(L)'
;MSDDGSRSSGWHWHEYGVGPAGEVAHACARSLNAFLVGLGCSFALILGAGILAEENLLGDPGLESAIDHLMRLSVGLLMVFVLVAAFVAVVASYLREVTTSKALVRAAERGASSRAVPAPDQVASVINEPAAPLKYFGWANAALAGVLGVVGLLVVLMESSAEGWMITLVALGYAAVMSLLGYACQEWLPRTHERRRVRIAAHWTAEDEARAWKRARSAGRRGGGKQAPPGSARGASFVYLAGVFCAVGFIALLASMVMRCGTLPARGQSECDEVYYSSFIERVLSWGFWIFAVAVPLAVLFAVVGVLLEWQQRRAERADLLDLLAGPRAASPDKDLLAYHVERHAHPLARVGSALSGAGLVFSISAYMLGEGFGLGSQEEFAAYRTEALIAMLVSAGLFLAATVGTGIANARGRELRNALMERWPRQPFPSVNGEGKIKRPNQGLERQRPRSRRPAARNRTSK
;
A
#
# COMPACT_ATOMS: atom_id res chain seq x y z
N MET A 1 3.94 -28.77 -37.25
CA MET A 1 4.83 -27.60 -37.41
C MET A 1 4.36 -26.86 -38.63
N SER A 2 3.65 -25.75 -38.43
CA SER A 2 3.10 -24.93 -39.52
C SER A 2 3.44 -23.46 -39.25
N ASP A 3 4.07 -22.86 -40.26
CA ASP A 3 4.56 -21.49 -40.34
C ASP A 3 3.46 -20.43 -40.24
N ASP A 4 3.02 -20.10 -39.01
CA ASP A 4 2.29 -18.85 -38.71
C ASP A 4 3.21 -17.77 -38.11
N GLY A 5 4.52 -17.97 -38.19
CA GLY A 5 5.54 -17.07 -37.67
C GLY A 5 5.86 -15.89 -38.57
N SER A 6 4.92 -15.00 -38.90
CA SER A 6 5.26 -13.61 -39.33
C SER A 6 4.08 -12.66 -39.61
N ARG A 7 2.94 -12.75 -38.92
CA ARG A 7 2.15 -11.51 -38.75
C ARG A 7 2.98 -10.58 -37.89
N SER A 8 3.75 -9.70 -38.52
CA SER A 8 4.64 -8.76 -37.87
C SER A 8 3.85 -7.94 -36.86
N SER A 9 3.84 -8.38 -35.60
CA SER A 9 3.18 -7.69 -34.51
C SER A 9 3.76 -6.28 -34.49
N GLY A 10 2.92 -5.26 -34.70
CA GLY A 10 3.36 -3.87 -34.59
C GLY A 10 3.94 -3.59 -33.19
N TRP A 11 4.42 -2.37 -32.96
CA TRP A 11 4.85 -1.95 -31.63
C TRP A 11 3.75 -2.19 -30.59
N HIS A 12 4.04 -2.89 -29.51
CA HIS A 12 3.09 -3.22 -28.45
C HIS A 12 3.79 -3.22 -27.09
N TRP A 13 3.00 -3.18 -26.03
CA TRP A 13 3.51 -3.29 -24.66
C TRP A 13 3.78 -4.74 -24.31
N HIS A 14 4.89 -4.98 -23.63
CA HIS A 14 5.31 -6.30 -23.18
C HIS A 14 5.88 -6.24 -21.77
N GLU A 15 5.39 -7.12 -20.90
CA GLU A 15 5.88 -7.24 -19.54
C GLU A 15 7.02 -8.25 -19.46
N TYR A 16 8.21 -7.75 -19.15
CA TYR A 16 9.41 -8.57 -18.97
C TYR A 16 9.49 -9.14 -17.55
N GLY A 17 9.84 -10.43 -17.42
CA GLY A 17 9.93 -11.10 -16.12
C GLY A 17 11.08 -10.61 -15.25
N VAL A 18 10.80 -10.25 -14.00
CA VAL A 18 11.79 -9.68 -13.05
C VAL A 18 12.48 -10.70 -12.13
N GLY A 19 12.23 -12.00 -12.35
CA GLY A 19 12.75 -13.09 -11.53
C GLY A 19 12.01 -13.23 -10.17
N PRO A 20 12.28 -14.31 -9.41
CA PRO A 20 11.52 -14.64 -8.20
C PRO A 20 11.64 -13.57 -7.12
N ALA A 21 12.84 -13.07 -6.85
CA ALA A 21 13.06 -12.01 -5.87
C ALA A 21 12.34 -10.69 -6.24
N GLY A 22 12.29 -10.36 -7.53
CA GLY A 22 11.53 -9.21 -8.02
C GLY A 22 10.02 -9.40 -7.82
N GLU A 23 9.47 -10.57 -8.15
CA GLU A 23 8.05 -10.86 -7.95
C GLU A 23 7.66 -10.85 -6.47
N VAL A 24 8.52 -11.32 -5.57
CA VAL A 24 8.32 -11.20 -4.12
C VAL A 24 8.34 -9.74 -3.69
N ALA A 25 9.28 -8.92 -4.15
CA ALA A 25 9.31 -7.49 -3.82
C ALA A 25 8.06 -6.75 -4.32
N HIS A 26 7.61 -7.05 -5.54
CA HIS A 26 6.35 -6.53 -6.09
C HIS A 26 5.13 -6.95 -5.26
N ALA A 27 5.08 -8.22 -4.83
CA ALA A 27 3.98 -8.74 -4.04
C ALA A 27 3.99 -8.17 -2.61
N CYS A 28 5.17 -8.03 -2.02
CA CYS A 28 5.38 -7.46 -0.69
C CYS A 28 4.91 -6.01 -0.63
N ALA A 29 5.36 -5.16 -1.57
CA ALA A 29 4.93 -3.76 -1.64
C ALA A 29 3.40 -3.60 -1.73
N ARG A 30 2.71 -4.51 -2.43
CA ARG A 30 1.24 -4.47 -2.52
C ARG A 30 0.54 -5.03 -1.28
N SER A 31 1.08 -6.10 -0.71
CA SER A 31 0.52 -6.74 0.48
C SER A 31 0.65 -5.81 1.69
N LEU A 32 1.75 -5.05 1.76
CA LEU A 32 1.98 -4.03 2.78
C LEU A 32 0.95 -2.90 2.75
N ASN A 33 0.46 -2.48 1.58
CA ASN A 33 -0.61 -1.48 1.55
C ASN A 33 -1.88 -1.97 2.26
N ALA A 34 -2.26 -3.24 2.05
CA ALA A 34 -3.41 -3.82 2.75
C ALA A 34 -3.11 -4.06 4.24
N PHE A 35 -1.88 -4.45 4.58
CA PHE A 35 -1.42 -4.55 5.96
C PHE A 35 -1.52 -3.22 6.71
N LEU A 36 -1.09 -2.12 6.09
CA LEU A 36 -1.22 -0.76 6.64
C LEU A 36 -2.68 -0.36 6.86
N VAL A 37 -3.61 -0.78 5.99
CA VAL A 37 -5.06 -0.61 6.23
C VAL A 37 -5.48 -1.37 7.49
N GLY A 38 -4.99 -2.61 7.66
CA GLY A 38 -5.19 -3.39 8.89
C GLY A 38 -4.68 -2.70 10.15
N LEU A 39 -3.49 -2.11 10.10
CA LEU A 39 -2.96 -1.29 11.20
C LEU A 39 -3.83 -0.06 11.47
N GLY A 40 -4.33 0.61 10.42
CA GLY A 40 -5.26 1.73 10.56
C GLY A 40 -6.58 1.32 11.22
N CYS A 41 -7.12 0.15 10.88
CA CYS A 41 -8.28 -0.43 11.58
C CYS A 41 -7.95 -0.73 13.05
N SER A 42 -6.75 -1.24 13.32
CA SER A 42 -6.29 -1.51 14.68
C SER A 42 -6.20 -0.25 15.50
N PHE A 43 -5.69 0.85 14.94
CA PHE A 43 -5.67 2.15 15.59
C PHE A 43 -7.07 2.61 16.01
N ALA A 44 -8.06 2.48 15.10
CA ALA A 44 -9.45 2.82 15.42
C ALA A 44 -10.04 1.93 16.53
N LEU A 45 -9.71 0.63 16.52
CA LEU A 45 -10.10 -0.31 17.59
C LEU A 45 -9.42 0.01 18.91
N ILE A 46 -8.13 0.34 18.89
CA ILE A 46 -7.34 0.67 20.08
C ILE A 46 -7.90 1.91 20.76
N LEU A 47 -8.16 2.96 19.97
CA LEU A 47 -8.83 4.16 20.48
C LEU A 47 -10.20 3.77 21.06
N GLY A 48 -11.06 3.13 20.27
CA GLY A 48 -12.42 2.82 20.71
C GLY A 48 -12.49 1.96 21.96
N ALA A 49 -11.68 0.91 22.05
CA ALA A 49 -11.63 0.03 23.21
C ALA A 49 -10.96 0.70 24.42
N GLY A 50 -9.92 1.51 24.21
CA GLY A 50 -9.24 2.22 25.30
C GLY A 50 -10.16 3.23 25.95
N ILE A 51 -10.94 3.93 25.13
CA ILE A 51 -11.99 4.84 25.58
C ILE A 51 -13.06 4.11 26.40
N LEU A 52 -13.52 2.94 25.94
CA LEU A 52 -14.54 2.18 26.66
C LEU A 52 -14.06 1.73 28.04
N ALA A 53 -12.78 1.38 28.13
CA ALA A 53 -12.13 1.01 29.38
C ALA A 53 -11.94 2.22 30.32
N GLU A 54 -11.47 3.37 29.81
CA GLU A 54 -11.28 4.58 30.63
C GLU A 54 -12.61 5.15 31.16
N GLU A 55 -13.72 4.93 30.46
CA GLU A 55 -15.03 5.52 30.79
C GLU A 55 -15.95 4.61 31.62
N ASN A 56 -15.43 3.50 32.14
CA ASN A 56 -16.15 2.50 32.93
C ASN A 56 -17.44 1.98 32.27
N LEU A 57 -17.44 1.87 30.94
CA LEU A 57 -18.62 1.51 30.15
C LEU A 57 -18.81 0.00 29.99
N LEU A 58 -17.87 -0.81 30.47
CA LEU A 58 -17.90 -2.26 30.34
C LEU A 58 -18.57 -2.92 31.55
N GLY A 59 -18.69 -2.20 32.67
CA GLY A 59 -19.44 -2.62 33.85
C GLY A 59 -18.70 -3.65 34.71
N ASP A 60 -17.41 -3.88 34.44
CA ASP A 60 -16.52 -4.73 35.22
C ASP A 60 -15.14 -4.05 35.35
N PRO A 61 -14.78 -3.54 36.54
CA PRO A 61 -13.51 -2.84 36.77
C PRO A 61 -12.26 -3.66 36.43
N GLY A 62 -12.31 -4.98 36.58
CA GLY A 62 -11.18 -5.85 36.24
C GLY A 62 -10.98 -5.95 34.73
N LEU A 63 -12.08 -6.03 33.98
CA LEU A 63 -12.07 -6.06 32.52
C LEU A 63 -11.63 -4.69 31.94
N GLU A 64 -12.04 -3.60 32.57
CA GLU A 64 -11.68 -2.23 32.18
C GLU A 64 -10.18 -2.00 32.30
N SER A 65 -9.58 -2.30 33.45
CA SER A 65 -8.12 -2.20 33.64
C SER A 65 -7.35 -3.09 32.66
N ALA A 66 -7.80 -4.33 32.45
CA ALA A 66 -7.15 -5.24 31.51
C ALA A 66 -7.19 -4.72 30.06
N ILE A 67 -8.31 -4.15 29.63
CA ILE A 67 -8.44 -3.58 28.28
C ILE A 67 -7.63 -2.29 28.15
N ASP A 68 -7.63 -1.39 29.12
CA ASP A 68 -6.79 -0.18 29.09
C ASP A 68 -5.31 -0.54 28.93
N HIS A 69 -4.81 -1.48 29.75
CA HIS A 69 -3.43 -1.95 29.66
C HIS A 69 -3.11 -2.55 28.29
N LEU A 70 -4.04 -3.33 27.73
CA LEU A 70 -3.91 -3.89 26.38
C LEU A 70 -3.83 -2.80 25.32
N MET A 71 -4.67 -1.77 25.41
CA MET A 71 -4.70 -0.69 24.43
C MET A 71 -3.45 0.19 24.50
N ARG A 72 -2.98 0.55 25.70
CA ARG A 72 -1.74 1.32 25.89
C ARG A 72 -0.54 0.60 25.31
N LEU A 73 -0.40 -0.70 25.58
CA LEU A 73 0.68 -1.49 24.99
C LEU A 73 0.52 -1.63 23.47
N SER A 74 -0.72 -1.82 23.00
CA SER A 74 -1.04 -1.91 21.57
C SER A 74 -0.69 -0.64 20.80
N VAL A 75 -0.81 0.56 21.39
CA VAL A 75 -0.38 1.82 20.75
C VAL A 75 1.12 1.79 20.46
N GLY A 76 1.94 1.38 21.43
CA GLY A 76 3.39 1.27 21.27
C GLY A 76 3.76 0.29 20.16
N LEU A 77 3.17 -0.91 20.19
CA LEU A 77 3.40 -1.94 19.17
C LEU A 77 2.88 -1.52 17.79
N LEU A 78 1.73 -0.85 17.71
CA LEU A 78 1.19 -0.29 16.47
C LEU A 78 2.19 0.67 15.83
N MET A 79 2.78 1.60 16.60
CA MET A 79 3.78 2.54 16.08
C MET A 79 5.02 1.82 15.53
N VAL A 80 5.51 0.79 16.24
CA VAL A 80 6.61 -0.06 15.76
C VAL A 80 6.23 -0.75 14.46
N PHE A 81 5.03 -1.35 14.39
CA PHE A 81 4.55 -2.04 13.19
C PHE A 81 4.38 -1.10 12.00
N VAL A 82 3.84 0.11 12.20
CA VAL A 82 3.72 1.13 11.15
C VAL A 82 5.10 1.51 10.62
N LEU A 83 6.06 1.74 11.52
CA LEU A 83 7.41 2.12 11.14
C LEU A 83 8.12 1.01 10.35
N VAL A 84 8.06 -0.23 10.84
CA VAL A 84 8.63 -1.40 10.17
C VAL A 84 7.95 -1.64 8.83
N ALA A 85 6.62 -1.62 8.76
CA ALA A 85 5.87 -1.82 7.52
C ALA A 85 6.20 -0.74 6.49
N ALA A 86 6.31 0.54 6.90
CA ALA A 86 6.72 1.63 6.03
C ALA A 86 8.15 1.44 5.51
N PHE A 87 9.09 1.08 6.39
CA PHE A 87 10.46 0.78 5.99
C PHE A 87 10.53 -0.37 4.97
N VAL A 88 9.86 -1.49 5.26
CA VAL A 88 9.82 -2.65 4.35
C VAL A 88 9.15 -2.27 3.02
N ALA A 89 8.08 -1.47 3.03
CA ALA A 89 7.38 -1.06 1.80
C ALA A 89 8.30 -0.23 0.89
N VAL A 90 9.09 0.65 1.50
CA VAL A 90 10.02 1.52 0.82
C VAL A 90 11.23 0.74 0.30
N VAL A 91 11.77 -0.21 1.07
CA VAL A 91 12.82 -1.14 0.64
C VAL A 91 12.32 -2.04 -0.50
N ALA A 92 11.11 -2.60 -0.38
CA ALA A 92 10.48 -3.40 -1.43
C ALA A 92 10.28 -2.60 -2.72
N SER A 93 9.89 -1.33 -2.60
CA SER A 93 9.77 -0.41 -3.74
C SER A 93 11.11 -0.17 -4.44
N TYR A 94 12.20 0.01 -3.67
CA TYR A 94 13.54 0.12 -4.24
C TYR A 94 14.01 -1.19 -4.90
N LEU A 95 13.83 -2.33 -4.24
CA LEU A 95 14.16 -3.65 -4.81
C LEU A 95 13.39 -3.92 -6.10
N ARG A 96 12.13 -3.47 -6.18
CA ARG A 96 11.30 -3.51 -7.40
C ARG A 96 11.93 -2.75 -8.55
N GLU A 97 12.42 -1.53 -8.32
CA GLU A 97 13.12 -0.71 -9.35
C GLU A 97 14.43 -1.37 -9.80
N VAL A 98 15.21 -1.89 -8.85
CA VAL A 98 16.49 -2.55 -9.12
C VAL A 98 16.30 -3.84 -9.91
N THR A 99 15.33 -4.67 -9.54
CA THR A 99 15.05 -5.94 -10.22
C THR A 99 14.44 -5.70 -11.60
N THR A 100 13.55 -4.72 -11.74
CA THR A 100 12.98 -4.35 -13.04
C THR A 100 14.04 -3.83 -14.01
N SER A 101 14.90 -2.90 -13.56
CA SER A 101 16.00 -2.40 -14.41
C SER A 101 16.97 -3.50 -14.84
N LYS A 102 17.35 -4.42 -13.93
CA LYS A 102 18.20 -5.58 -14.27
C LYS A 102 17.52 -6.53 -15.26
N ALA A 103 16.22 -6.76 -15.10
CA ALA A 103 15.47 -7.63 -15.99
C ALA A 103 15.38 -7.07 -17.41
N LEU A 104 15.17 -5.76 -17.55
CA LEU A 104 15.13 -5.10 -18.86
C LEU A 104 16.49 -5.11 -19.56
N VAL A 105 17.59 -4.88 -18.81
CA VAL A 105 18.94 -5.01 -19.38
C VAL A 105 19.19 -6.44 -19.88
N ARG A 106 18.85 -7.46 -19.07
CA ARG A 106 18.99 -8.87 -19.48
C ARG A 106 18.12 -9.21 -20.69
N ALA A 107 16.91 -8.64 -20.79
CA ALA A 107 16.02 -8.85 -21.93
C ALA A 107 16.60 -8.23 -23.20
N ALA A 108 17.17 -7.02 -23.11
CA ALA A 108 17.88 -6.39 -24.22
C ALA A 108 19.10 -7.21 -24.65
N GLU A 109 19.92 -7.68 -23.70
CA GLU A 109 21.09 -8.53 -23.97
C GLU A 109 20.72 -9.87 -24.63
N ARG A 110 19.53 -10.42 -24.35
CA ARG A 110 19.00 -11.63 -24.97
C ARG A 110 18.37 -11.41 -26.36
N GLY A 111 18.44 -10.19 -26.90
CA GLY A 111 17.90 -9.87 -28.22
C GLY A 111 16.38 -9.76 -28.26
N ALA A 112 15.74 -9.27 -27.18
CA ALA A 112 14.31 -8.97 -27.20
C ALA A 112 13.96 -8.04 -28.37
N SER A 113 12.77 -8.19 -28.97
CA SER A 113 12.36 -7.36 -30.10
C SER A 113 12.24 -5.88 -29.70
N SER A 114 12.72 -4.97 -30.56
CA SER A 114 12.49 -3.51 -30.40
C SER A 114 11.01 -3.13 -30.49
N ARG A 115 10.17 -3.98 -31.11
CA ARG A 115 8.72 -3.78 -31.21
C ARG A 115 7.96 -4.19 -29.94
N ALA A 116 8.56 -5.04 -29.10
CA ALA A 116 8.00 -5.43 -27.81
C ALA A 116 8.51 -4.45 -26.74
N VAL A 117 7.87 -3.29 -26.65
CA VAL A 117 8.31 -2.21 -25.76
C VAL A 117 7.96 -2.56 -24.31
N PRO A 118 8.85 -2.32 -23.32
CA PRO A 118 8.56 -2.61 -21.92
C PRO A 118 7.25 -1.99 -21.44
N ALA A 119 6.51 -2.72 -20.61
CA ALA A 119 5.22 -2.25 -20.09
C ALA A 119 5.38 -0.90 -19.35
N PRO A 120 4.35 -0.02 -19.37
CA PRO A 120 4.44 1.33 -18.81
C PRO A 120 4.94 1.41 -17.35
N ASP A 121 4.53 0.47 -16.50
CA ASP A 121 5.01 0.38 -15.11
C ASP A 121 6.52 0.13 -15.02
N GLN A 122 7.05 -0.69 -15.94
CA GLN A 122 8.48 -0.99 -16.01
C GLN A 122 9.26 0.20 -16.55
N VAL A 123 8.73 0.89 -17.55
CA VAL A 123 9.29 2.15 -18.06
C VAL A 123 9.34 3.21 -16.96
N ALA A 124 8.25 3.39 -16.21
CA ALA A 124 8.20 4.33 -15.09
C ALA A 124 9.24 4.01 -14.01
N SER A 125 9.44 2.73 -13.69
CA SER A 125 10.44 2.31 -12.69
C SER A 125 11.90 2.60 -13.07
N VAL A 126 12.19 2.77 -14.37
CA VAL A 126 13.54 3.08 -14.88
C VAL A 126 13.78 4.58 -15.00
N ILE A 127 12.72 5.37 -15.16
CA ILE A 127 12.79 6.77 -15.59
C ILE A 127 12.52 7.74 -14.45
N ASN A 128 11.72 7.32 -13.47
CA ASN A 128 11.51 8.09 -12.25
C ASN A 128 12.83 8.23 -11.47
N GLU A 129 12.85 9.20 -10.55
CA GLU A 129 13.99 9.42 -9.66
C GLU A 129 14.27 8.13 -8.86
N PRO A 130 15.50 7.59 -8.92
CA PRO A 130 15.81 6.31 -8.31
C PRO A 130 15.70 6.39 -6.79
N ALA A 131 15.12 5.36 -6.18
CA ALA A 131 15.02 5.24 -4.72
C ALA A 131 14.35 6.46 -4.03
N ALA A 132 13.53 7.23 -4.76
CA ALA A 132 12.89 8.43 -4.20
C ALA A 132 12.08 8.13 -2.91
N PRO A 133 11.27 7.05 -2.82
CA PRO A 133 10.59 6.71 -1.58
C PRO A 133 11.55 6.45 -0.41
N LEU A 134 12.70 5.82 -0.67
CA LEU A 134 13.72 5.50 0.35
C LEU A 134 14.46 6.74 0.82
N LYS A 135 14.77 7.64 -0.11
CA LYS A 135 15.30 8.97 0.20
C LYS A 135 14.34 9.76 1.09
N TYR A 136 13.06 9.86 0.71
CA TYR A 136 12.07 10.61 1.50
C TYR A 136 11.82 9.99 2.87
N PHE A 137 11.76 8.65 2.94
CA PHE A 137 11.62 7.94 4.21
C PHE A 137 12.81 8.24 5.16
N GLY A 138 14.05 8.16 4.66
CA GLY A 138 15.25 8.48 5.44
C GLY A 138 15.23 9.91 5.97
N TRP A 139 15.04 10.91 5.09
CA TRP A 139 15.02 12.31 5.51
C TRP A 139 13.86 12.67 6.45
N ALA A 140 12.65 12.16 6.20
CA ALA A 140 11.49 12.44 7.05
C ALA A 140 11.68 11.86 8.46
N ASN A 141 12.16 10.62 8.56
CA ASN A 141 12.43 9.99 9.86
C ASN A 141 13.62 10.64 10.58
N ALA A 142 14.66 11.03 9.84
CA ALA A 142 15.79 11.76 10.40
C ALA A 142 15.36 13.11 11.00
N ALA A 143 14.53 13.86 10.27
CA ALA A 143 14.01 15.14 10.76
C ALA A 143 13.12 14.95 12.00
N LEU A 144 12.17 14.01 11.95
CA LEU A 144 11.26 13.74 13.07
C LEU A 144 12.01 13.31 14.32
N ALA A 145 12.89 12.31 14.20
CA ALA A 145 13.67 11.81 15.33
C ALA A 145 14.73 12.82 15.80
N GLY A 146 15.27 13.64 14.90
CA GLY A 146 16.19 14.72 15.24
C GLY A 146 15.50 15.78 16.10
N VAL A 147 14.27 16.19 15.76
CA VAL A 147 13.48 17.12 16.58
C VAL A 147 13.18 16.50 17.94
N LEU A 148 12.72 15.25 17.98
CA LEU A 148 12.46 14.53 19.25
C LEU A 148 13.73 14.40 20.10
N GLY A 149 14.88 14.12 19.49
CA GLY A 149 16.16 14.05 20.18
C GLY A 149 16.61 15.41 20.73
N VAL A 150 16.40 16.51 20.02
CA VAL A 150 16.70 17.85 20.52
C VAL A 150 15.78 18.25 21.66
N VAL A 151 14.48 17.98 21.56
CA VAL A 151 13.52 18.23 22.65
C VAL A 151 13.86 17.38 23.86
N GLY A 152 14.13 16.08 23.68
CA GLY A 152 14.56 15.18 24.74
C GLY A 152 15.84 15.66 25.42
N LEU A 153 16.82 16.13 24.65
CA LEU A 153 18.05 16.70 25.19
C LEU A 153 17.77 17.92 26.07
N LEU A 154 16.87 18.82 25.67
CA LEU A 154 16.48 19.98 26.49
C LEU A 154 15.83 19.53 27.81
N VAL A 155 14.88 18.59 27.76
CA VAL A 155 14.21 18.07 28.95
C VAL A 155 15.20 17.41 29.91
N VAL A 156 16.10 16.57 29.38
CA VAL A 156 17.08 15.84 30.16
C VAL A 156 18.13 16.75 30.78
N LEU A 157 18.51 17.84 30.10
CA LEU A 157 19.39 18.85 30.68
C LEU A 157 18.73 19.62 31.85
N MET A 158 17.39 19.67 31.91
CA MET A 158 16.64 20.31 32.99
C MET A 158 16.32 19.37 34.16
N GLU A 159 15.96 18.12 33.87
CA GLU A 159 15.44 17.18 34.89
C GLU A 159 16.42 16.04 35.24
N SER A 160 17.51 15.86 34.48
CA SER A 160 18.58 14.88 34.70
C SER A 160 18.11 13.46 35.09
N SER A 161 17.25 12.86 34.26
CA SER A 161 16.84 11.46 34.40
C SER A 161 17.63 10.52 33.49
N ALA A 162 18.02 9.34 34.00
CA ALA A 162 18.77 8.34 33.24
C ALA A 162 17.95 7.75 32.07
N GLU A 163 16.65 7.56 32.27
CA GLU A 163 15.72 7.11 31.24
C GLU A 163 15.58 8.15 30.12
N GLY A 164 15.49 9.43 30.46
CA GLY A 164 15.44 10.51 29.49
C GLY A 164 16.71 10.58 28.64
N TRP A 165 17.90 10.38 29.23
CA TRP A 165 19.16 10.27 28.48
C TRP A 165 19.13 9.11 27.49
N MET A 166 18.65 7.94 27.90
CA MET A 166 18.56 6.78 27.02
C MET A 166 17.64 7.04 25.83
N ILE A 167 16.42 7.53 26.06
CA ILE A 167 15.45 7.86 25.00
C ILE A 167 16.03 8.89 24.03
N THR A 168 16.69 9.92 24.57
CA THR A 168 17.32 10.99 23.77
C THR A 168 18.44 10.44 22.88
N LEU A 169 19.35 9.63 23.43
CA LEU A 169 20.45 9.04 22.67
C LEU A 169 19.93 8.07 21.59
N VAL A 170 18.90 7.29 21.89
CA VAL A 170 18.25 6.40 20.91
C VAL A 170 17.63 7.22 19.78
N ALA A 171 16.91 8.31 20.08
CA ALA A 171 16.33 9.19 19.08
C ALA A 171 17.39 9.84 18.17
N LEU A 172 18.47 10.37 18.76
CA LEU A 172 19.57 10.97 18.01
C LEU A 172 20.35 9.95 17.17
N GLY A 173 20.62 8.77 17.73
CA GLY A 173 21.26 7.67 17.02
C GLY A 173 20.44 7.20 15.81
N TYR A 174 19.13 7.03 16.00
CA TYR A 174 18.20 6.69 14.93
C TYR A 174 18.14 7.80 13.85
N ALA A 175 18.13 9.08 14.26
CA ALA A 175 18.17 10.21 13.33
C ALA A 175 19.45 10.21 12.47
N ALA A 176 20.61 9.90 13.08
CA ALA A 176 21.88 9.81 12.37
C ALA A 176 21.89 8.66 11.35
N VAL A 177 21.37 7.47 11.73
CA VAL A 177 21.23 6.32 10.82
C VAL A 177 20.31 6.66 9.64
N MET A 178 19.17 7.30 9.91
CA MET A 178 18.22 7.68 8.85
C MET A 178 18.76 8.79 7.94
N SER A 179 19.57 9.71 8.47
CA SER A 179 20.28 10.73 7.67
C SER A 179 21.30 10.09 6.74
N LEU A 180 22.06 9.10 7.23
CA LEU A 180 23.01 8.34 6.42
C LEU A 180 22.30 7.59 5.29
N LEU A 181 21.14 6.99 5.57
CA LEU A 181 20.31 6.35 4.56
C LEU A 181 19.84 7.35 3.48
N GLY A 182 19.33 8.51 3.90
CA GLY A 182 18.91 9.58 2.99
C GLY A 182 20.05 10.07 2.10
N TYR A 183 21.23 10.27 2.68
CA TYR A 183 22.45 10.68 1.98
C TYR A 183 22.94 9.62 0.97
N ALA A 184 23.03 8.35 1.40
CA ALA A 184 23.45 7.26 0.53
C ALA A 184 22.51 7.08 -0.68
N CYS A 185 21.21 7.31 -0.49
CA CYS A 185 20.22 7.28 -1.57
C CYS A 185 20.44 8.40 -2.59
N GLN A 186 20.91 9.56 -2.16
CA GLN A 186 21.16 10.72 -3.01
C GLN A 186 22.46 10.57 -3.80
N GLU A 187 23.53 10.09 -3.17
CA GLU A 187 24.86 10.12 -3.80
C GLU A 187 25.22 8.83 -4.56
N TRP A 188 24.86 7.66 -4.02
CA TRP A 188 25.40 6.39 -4.52
C TRP A 188 24.46 5.69 -5.50
N LEU A 189 23.15 5.73 -5.24
CA LEU A 189 22.16 5.02 -6.03
C LEU A 189 21.98 5.55 -7.47
N PRO A 190 22.00 6.88 -7.74
CA PRO A 190 21.74 7.40 -9.08
C PRO A 190 22.73 6.89 -10.13
N ARG A 191 24.03 6.80 -9.79
CA ARG A 191 25.08 6.39 -10.73
C ARG A 191 24.84 5.01 -11.33
N THR A 192 24.37 4.05 -10.51
CA THR A 192 24.10 2.68 -11.00
C THR A 192 22.80 2.57 -11.76
N HIS A 193 21.81 3.41 -11.43
CA HIS A 193 20.55 3.48 -12.16
C HIS A 193 20.74 4.13 -13.54
N GLU A 194 21.52 5.20 -13.63
CA GLU A 194 21.87 5.85 -14.90
C GLU A 194 22.57 4.91 -15.87
N ARG A 195 23.58 4.15 -15.41
CA ARG A 195 24.28 3.16 -16.25
C ARG A 195 23.31 2.13 -16.86
N ARG A 196 22.36 1.62 -16.07
CA ARG A 196 21.35 0.66 -16.54
C ARG A 196 20.35 1.34 -17.49
N ARG A 197 19.93 2.55 -17.17
CA ARG A 197 19.01 3.35 -17.99
C ARG A 197 19.57 3.61 -19.38
N VAL A 198 20.85 3.96 -19.51
CA VAL A 198 21.52 4.15 -20.80
C VAL A 198 21.51 2.88 -21.65
N ARG A 199 21.78 1.71 -21.04
CA ARG A 199 21.73 0.43 -21.76
C ARG A 199 20.33 0.09 -22.26
N ILE A 200 19.31 0.34 -21.44
CA ILE A 200 17.90 0.10 -21.82
C ILE A 200 17.51 1.03 -22.97
N ALA A 201 17.89 2.31 -22.90
CA ALA A 201 17.60 3.32 -23.93
C ALA A 201 18.33 3.07 -25.25
N ALA A 202 19.48 2.39 -25.22
CA ALA A 202 20.19 1.98 -26.43
C ALA A 202 19.43 0.91 -27.23
N HIS A 203 18.59 0.11 -26.56
CA HIS A 203 17.82 -0.96 -27.20
C HIS A 203 16.38 -0.56 -27.54
N TRP A 204 15.66 0.05 -26.59
CA TRP A 204 14.33 0.63 -26.82
C TRP A 204 14.43 2.15 -26.84
N THR A 205 14.17 2.73 -28.01
CA THR A 205 14.27 4.18 -28.19
C THR A 205 12.98 4.90 -27.80
N ALA A 206 13.07 6.23 -27.63
CA ALA A 206 11.89 7.08 -27.46
C ALA A 206 10.89 6.97 -28.63
N GLU A 207 11.40 6.69 -29.83
CA GLU A 207 10.54 6.50 -31.00
C GLU A 207 9.77 5.19 -30.94
N ASP A 208 10.38 4.11 -30.43
CA ASP A 208 9.69 2.83 -30.23
C ASP A 208 8.56 2.97 -29.23
N GLU A 209 8.82 3.68 -28.12
CA GLU A 209 7.79 4.02 -27.14
C GLU A 209 6.66 4.84 -27.78
N ALA A 210 7.00 5.89 -28.53
CA ALA A 210 6.02 6.75 -29.20
C ALA A 210 5.16 5.97 -30.21
N ARG A 211 5.74 4.97 -30.91
CA ARG A 211 5.01 4.09 -31.82
C ARG A 211 4.07 3.14 -31.08
N ALA A 212 4.52 2.54 -29.97
CA ALA A 212 3.66 1.72 -29.10
C ALA A 212 2.48 2.54 -28.56
N TRP A 213 2.77 3.76 -28.09
CA TRP A 213 1.77 4.74 -27.70
C TRP A 213 0.77 5.03 -28.82
N LYS A 214 1.25 5.36 -30.02
CA LYS A 214 0.40 5.68 -31.18
C LYS A 214 -0.55 4.53 -31.51
N ARG A 215 -0.04 3.28 -31.48
CA ARG A 215 -0.87 2.08 -31.70
C ARG A 215 -1.93 1.90 -30.60
N ALA A 216 -1.56 2.09 -29.34
CA ALA A 216 -2.50 2.04 -28.24
C ALA A 216 -3.62 3.09 -28.38
N ARG A 217 -3.33 4.30 -28.86
CA ARG A 217 -4.39 5.31 -29.10
C ARG A 217 -5.28 4.96 -30.28
N SER A 218 -4.71 4.46 -31.37
CA SER A 218 -5.50 4.09 -32.54
C SER A 218 -6.41 2.89 -32.25
N ALA A 219 -5.93 1.91 -31.48
CA ALA A 219 -6.73 0.79 -31.00
C ALA A 219 -7.89 1.26 -30.10
N GLY A 220 -7.62 2.16 -29.15
CA GLY A 220 -8.65 2.71 -28.26
C GLY A 220 -9.75 3.54 -28.94
N ARG A 221 -9.45 4.14 -30.11
CA ARG A 221 -10.43 4.88 -30.95
C ARG A 221 -11.31 3.95 -31.79
N ARG A 222 -10.77 2.81 -32.24
CA ARG A 222 -11.50 1.81 -33.06
C ARG A 222 -12.31 0.84 -32.20
N GLY A 223 -11.84 0.52 -31.00
CA GLY A 223 -12.50 -0.36 -30.04
C GLY A 223 -13.59 0.34 -29.24
N GLY A 224 -14.59 0.92 -29.92
CA GLY A 224 -15.81 1.46 -29.32
C GLY A 224 -16.73 0.36 -28.78
N GLY A 225 -16.21 -0.52 -27.93
CA GLY A 225 -17.02 -1.48 -27.19
C GLY A 225 -18.03 -0.72 -26.35
N LYS A 226 -19.30 -1.14 -26.41
CA LYS A 226 -20.33 -0.67 -25.48
C LYS A 226 -19.80 -0.89 -24.06
N GLN A 227 -19.86 0.14 -23.22
CA GLN A 227 -19.70 -0.03 -21.77
C GLN A 227 -20.75 -1.06 -21.36
N ALA A 228 -20.32 -2.26 -21.03
CA ALA A 228 -21.21 -3.20 -20.39
C ALA A 228 -21.60 -2.59 -19.04
N PRO A 229 -22.86 -2.73 -18.58
CA PRO A 229 -23.19 -2.34 -17.22
C PRO A 229 -22.21 -3.04 -16.27
N PRO A 230 -21.70 -2.35 -15.23
CA PRO A 230 -20.62 -2.87 -14.41
C PRO A 230 -21.06 -4.16 -13.72
N GLY A 231 -20.67 -5.31 -14.28
CA GLY A 231 -20.78 -6.59 -13.60
C GLY A 231 -20.01 -6.57 -12.26
N SER A 232 -19.05 -5.64 -12.11
CA SER A 232 -18.28 -5.36 -10.90
C SER A 232 -19.07 -4.75 -9.75
N ALA A 233 -20.36 -4.40 -9.94
CA ALA A 233 -21.10 -3.69 -8.90
C ALA A 233 -21.31 -4.54 -7.64
N ARG A 234 -21.65 -5.82 -7.74
CA ARG A 234 -22.11 -6.59 -6.56
C ARG A 234 -21.00 -6.82 -5.52
N GLY A 235 -19.84 -7.35 -5.93
CA GLY A 235 -18.71 -7.57 -5.01
C GLY A 235 -18.16 -6.26 -4.43
N ALA A 236 -18.02 -5.23 -5.27
CA ALA A 236 -17.59 -3.89 -4.84
C ALA A 236 -18.61 -3.23 -3.89
N SER A 237 -19.91 -3.44 -4.09
CA SER A 237 -20.95 -2.95 -3.19
C SER A 237 -20.84 -3.55 -1.80
N PHE A 238 -20.52 -4.84 -1.65
CA PHE A 238 -20.33 -5.45 -0.33
C PHE A 238 -19.08 -4.93 0.39
N VAL A 239 -17.97 -4.72 -0.34
CA VAL A 239 -16.77 -4.10 0.22
C VAL A 239 -17.03 -2.63 0.59
N TYR A 240 -17.79 -1.91 -0.23
CA TYR A 240 -18.21 -0.54 0.06
C TYR A 240 -19.14 -0.50 1.29
N LEU A 241 -20.11 -1.42 1.38
CA LEU A 241 -20.95 -1.60 2.57
C LEU A 241 -20.10 -1.85 3.80
N ALA A 242 -19.11 -2.74 3.74
CA ALA A 242 -18.20 -2.99 4.84
C ALA A 242 -17.48 -1.70 5.28
N GLY A 243 -17.00 -0.91 4.31
CA GLY A 243 -16.42 0.42 4.57
C GLY A 243 -17.41 1.39 5.23
N VAL A 244 -18.66 1.42 4.76
CA VAL A 244 -19.73 2.24 5.34
C VAL A 244 -20.05 1.79 6.77
N PHE A 245 -20.18 0.50 7.04
CA PHE A 245 -20.42 -0.02 8.39
C PHE A 245 -19.27 0.31 9.34
N CYS A 246 -18.01 0.18 8.89
CA CYS A 246 -16.85 0.64 9.66
C CYS A 246 -16.91 2.15 9.93
N ALA A 247 -17.21 2.97 8.91
CA ALA A 247 -17.29 4.42 9.07
C ALA A 247 -18.44 4.85 9.99
N VAL A 248 -19.62 4.24 9.86
CA VAL A 248 -20.78 4.51 10.72
C VAL A 248 -20.48 4.09 12.15
N GLY A 249 -19.89 2.91 12.37
CA GLY A 249 -19.46 2.48 13.70
C GLY A 249 -18.46 3.46 14.32
N PHE A 250 -17.47 3.90 13.55
CA PHE A 250 -16.45 4.84 14.02
C PHE A 250 -17.00 6.26 14.27
N ILE A 251 -17.89 6.75 13.40
CA ILE A 251 -18.55 8.05 13.57
C ILE A 251 -19.48 8.02 14.77
N ALA A 252 -20.23 6.93 14.97
CA ALA A 252 -21.09 6.77 16.15
C ALA A 252 -20.28 6.82 17.44
N LEU A 253 -19.15 6.12 17.47
CA LEU A 253 -18.19 6.15 18.57
C LEU A 253 -17.64 7.58 18.79
N LEU A 254 -17.12 8.25 17.75
CA LEU A 254 -16.62 9.62 17.87
C LEU A 254 -17.70 10.63 18.31
N ALA A 255 -18.91 10.53 17.78
CA ALA A 255 -20.02 11.41 18.13
C ALA A 255 -20.44 11.22 19.59
N SER A 256 -20.44 9.97 20.08
CA SER A 256 -20.68 9.69 21.50
C SER A 256 -19.64 10.32 22.41
N MET A 257 -18.37 10.41 21.98
CA MET A 257 -17.33 11.10 22.73
C MET A 257 -17.46 12.62 22.71
N VAL A 258 -17.69 13.21 21.53
CA VAL A 258 -17.84 14.67 21.40
C VAL A 258 -19.02 15.18 22.21
N MET A 259 -20.11 14.41 22.30
CA MET A 259 -21.24 14.77 23.16
C MET A 259 -20.93 14.65 24.66
N ARG A 260 -20.00 13.77 25.05
CA ARG A 260 -19.56 13.60 26.45
C ARG A 260 -18.56 14.71 26.87
N CYS A 261 -17.55 15.02 26.03
CA CYS A 261 -16.54 16.05 26.32
C CYS A 261 -16.91 17.47 25.82
N GLY A 262 -18.01 17.65 25.09
CA GLY A 262 -18.36 18.90 24.40
C GLY A 262 -18.94 20.01 25.29
N THR A 263 -19.17 19.73 26.57
CA THR A 263 -19.70 20.71 27.52
C THR A 263 -18.66 21.07 28.57
N LEU A 264 -17.65 21.88 28.22
CA LEU A 264 -16.93 22.79 29.14
C LEU A 264 -15.92 23.65 28.37
N PRO A 265 -16.23 24.92 28.05
CA PRO A 265 -15.20 25.87 27.67
C PRO A 265 -14.51 26.41 28.93
N ALA A 266 -13.18 26.35 28.93
CA ALA A 266 -12.26 27.08 29.81
C ALA A 266 -11.99 26.54 31.23
N ARG A 267 -11.01 25.62 31.34
CA ARG A 267 -9.74 25.80 32.09
C ARG A 267 -8.97 24.49 32.05
N GLY A 268 -7.65 24.57 31.83
CA GLY A 268 -6.77 23.41 31.86
C GLY A 268 -6.86 22.70 33.22
N GLN A 269 -6.75 21.37 33.19
CA GLN A 269 -6.81 20.43 34.32
C GLN A 269 -8.20 19.98 34.77
N SER A 270 -9.03 19.46 33.87
CA SER A 270 -10.18 18.63 34.27
C SER A 270 -9.94 17.19 33.82
N GLU A 271 -9.63 16.30 34.77
CA GLU A 271 -10.19 14.95 34.77
C GLU A 271 -11.70 15.09 34.45
N CYS A 272 -12.22 14.24 33.56
CA CYS A 272 -13.67 14.20 33.36
C CYS A 272 -14.27 13.61 34.63
N ASP A 273 -14.54 14.45 35.63
CA ASP A 273 -15.31 14.07 36.81
C ASP A 273 -16.60 13.39 36.34
N GLU A 274 -17.00 12.33 37.04
CA GLU A 274 -18.26 11.61 36.85
C GLU A 274 -19.47 12.55 37.02
N VAL A 275 -19.72 13.38 36.02
CA VAL A 275 -20.94 14.18 35.94
C VAL A 275 -22.03 13.21 35.53
N TYR A 276 -22.96 12.92 36.45
CA TYR A 276 -24.22 12.23 36.13
C TYR A 276 -24.91 12.97 34.98
N TYR A 277 -24.74 12.46 33.76
CA TYR A 277 -25.37 13.04 32.59
C TYR A 277 -26.88 12.77 32.66
N SER A 278 -27.68 13.65 32.04
CA SER A 278 -29.11 13.35 31.89
C SER A 278 -29.30 11.98 31.21
N SER A 279 -30.29 11.19 31.65
CA SER A 279 -30.58 9.83 31.15
C SER A 279 -30.66 9.67 29.62
N PHE A 280 -30.82 10.76 28.88
CA PHE A 280 -30.79 10.81 27.43
C PHE A 280 -29.36 10.67 26.85
N ILE A 281 -28.37 11.33 27.45
CA ILE A 281 -26.98 11.33 26.97
C ILE A 281 -26.33 9.96 27.24
N GLU A 282 -26.54 9.38 28.41
CA GLU A 282 -26.11 8.01 28.74
C GLU A 282 -26.72 6.98 27.77
N ARG A 283 -28.00 7.16 27.42
CA ARG A 283 -28.68 6.31 26.45
C ARG A 283 -28.00 6.46 25.08
N VAL A 284 -27.77 7.67 24.59
CA VAL A 284 -27.08 7.92 23.30
C VAL A 284 -25.66 7.32 23.28
N LEU A 285 -24.91 7.42 24.37
CA LEU A 285 -23.60 6.77 24.54
C LEU A 285 -23.70 5.24 24.42
N SER A 286 -24.65 4.62 25.13
CA SER A 286 -24.91 3.18 25.06
C SER A 286 -25.32 2.72 23.66
N TRP A 287 -26.18 3.49 22.97
CA TRP A 287 -26.57 3.19 21.58
C TRP A 287 -25.37 3.27 20.63
N GLY A 288 -24.52 4.30 20.75
CA GLY A 288 -23.30 4.44 19.95
C GLY A 288 -22.36 3.24 20.10
N PHE A 289 -22.22 2.75 21.33
CA PHE A 289 -21.43 1.55 21.65
C PHE A 289 -22.00 0.27 21.01
N TRP A 290 -23.28 -0.02 21.21
CA TRP A 290 -23.92 -1.21 20.61
C TRP A 290 -23.85 -1.18 19.08
N ILE A 291 -24.01 0.01 18.47
CA ILE A 291 -23.85 0.20 17.03
C ILE A 291 -22.43 -0.19 16.60
N PHE A 292 -21.39 0.24 17.32
CA PHE A 292 -20.00 -0.11 17.02
C PHE A 292 -19.73 -1.63 17.18
N ALA A 293 -20.15 -2.21 18.31
CA ALA A 293 -19.93 -3.62 18.64
C ALA A 293 -20.57 -4.57 17.61
N VAL A 294 -21.73 -4.20 17.04
CA VAL A 294 -22.40 -4.98 15.99
C VAL A 294 -21.85 -4.65 14.59
N ALA A 295 -21.53 -3.39 14.32
CA ALA A 295 -21.07 -2.95 13.00
C ALA A 295 -19.72 -3.56 12.60
N VAL A 296 -18.79 -3.73 13.54
CA VAL A 296 -17.44 -4.27 13.24
C VAL A 296 -17.50 -5.73 12.76
N PRO A 297 -18.14 -6.69 13.46
CA PRO A 297 -18.32 -8.06 12.96
C PRO A 297 -19.08 -8.11 11.63
N LEU A 298 -20.12 -7.28 11.48
CA LEU A 298 -20.91 -7.22 10.26
C LEU A 298 -20.07 -6.72 9.07
N ALA A 299 -19.20 -5.73 9.29
CA ALA A 299 -18.27 -5.24 8.29
C ALA A 299 -17.25 -6.32 7.88
N VAL A 300 -16.72 -7.10 8.82
CA VAL A 300 -15.85 -8.24 8.52
C VAL A 300 -16.58 -9.28 7.67
N LEU A 301 -17.82 -9.63 8.05
CA LEU A 301 -18.64 -10.58 7.29
C LEU A 301 -18.89 -10.10 5.85
N PHE A 302 -19.30 -8.83 5.68
CA PHE A 302 -19.51 -8.25 4.35
C PHE A 302 -18.22 -8.16 3.54
N ALA A 303 -17.08 -7.87 4.17
CA ALA A 303 -15.79 -7.87 3.50
C ALA A 303 -15.42 -9.28 2.99
N VAL A 304 -15.61 -10.32 3.81
CA VAL A 304 -15.34 -11.72 3.41
C VAL A 304 -16.26 -12.14 2.25
N VAL A 305 -17.57 -11.91 2.37
CA VAL A 305 -18.54 -12.25 1.32
C VAL A 305 -18.24 -11.48 0.03
N GLY A 306 -17.99 -10.17 0.13
CA GLY A 306 -17.65 -9.32 -1.01
C GLY A 306 -16.40 -9.80 -1.76
N VAL A 307 -15.38 -10.23 -1.00
CA VAL A 307 -14.11 -10.73 -1.55
C VAL A 307 -14.26 -12.10 -2.22
N LEU A 308 -15.11 -12.98 -1.67
CA LEU A 308 -15.43 -14.26 -2.31
C LEU A 308 -16.20 -14.08 -3.62
N LEU A 309 -17.18 -13.17 -3.63
CA LEU A 309 -17.92 -12.81 -4.84
C LEU A 309 -17.00 -12.16 -5.88
N GLU A 310 -16.14 -11.23 -5.48
CA GLU A 310 -15.15 -10.64 -6.37
C GLU A 310 -14.22 -11.72 -6.93
N TRP A 311 -13.75 -12.65 -6.12
CA TRP A 311 -12.88 -13.75 -6.56
C TRP A 311 -13.55 -14.64 -7.63
N GLN A 312 -14.78 -15.09 -7.37
CA GLN A 312 -15.53 -15.90 -8.34
C GLN A 312 -15.74 -15.14 -9.66
N GLN A 313 -16.09 -13.86 -9.56
CA GLN A 313 -16.24 -12.99 -10.72
C GLN A 313 -14.93 -12.84 -11.50
N ARG A 314 -13.80 -12.56 -10.85
CA ARG A 314 -12.49 -12.43 -11.53
C ARG A 314 -12.08 -13.72 -12.23
N ARG A 315 -12.45 -14.87 -11.67
CA ARG A 315 -12.18 -16.17 -12.29
C ARG A 315 -13.00 -16.36 -13.57
N ALA A 316 -14.28 -16.00 -13.56
CA ALA A 316 -15.14 -16.03 -14.74
C ALA A 316 -14.66 -15.05 -15.82
N GLU A 317 -14.40 -13.80 -15.44
CA GLU A 317 -13.83 -12.76 -16.32
C GLU A 317 -12.55 -13.22 -17.02
N ARG A 318 -11.68 -13.94 -16.30
CA ARG A 318 -10.44 -14.47 -16.86
C ARG A 318 -10.67 -15.59 -17.88
N ALA A 319 -11.67 -16.44 -17.66
CA ALA A 319 -12.04 -17.48 -18.61
C ALA A 319 -12.60 -16.85 -19.90
N ASP A 320 -13.50 -15.88 -19.77
CA ASP A 320 -14.08 -15.16 -20.91
C ASP A 320 -12.99 -14.45 -21.75
N LEU A 321 -11.99 -13.85 -21.10
CA LEU A 321 -10.86 -13.23 -21.80
C LEU A 321 -9.99 -14.23 -22.55
N LEU A 322 -9.81 -15.44 -22.02
CA LEU A 322 -9.08 -16.51 -22.70
C LEU A 322 -9.85 -17.00 -23.94
N ASP A 323 -11.17 -17.14 -23.83
CA ASP A 323 -12.02 -17.52 -24.96
C ASP A 323 -12.01 -16.45 -26.06
N LEU A 324 -12.09 -15.17 -25.67
CA LEU A 324 -11.95 -14.06 -26.60
C LEU A 324 -10.55 -14.02 -27.25
N LEU A 325 -9.49 -14.33 -26.49
CA LEU A 325 -8.12 -14.43 -27.00
C LEU A 325 -7.96 -15.56 -28.03
N ALA A 326 -8.68 -16.67 -27.87
CA ALA A 326 -8.66 -17.79 -28.83
C ALA A 326 -9.34 -17.43 -30.17
N GLY A 327 -10.39 -16.61 -30.14
CA GLY A 327 -11.13 -16.25 -31.36
C GLY A 327 -10.39 -15.22 -32.22
N PRO A 328 -9.95 -15.50 -33.46
CA PRO A 328 -9.10 -14.59 -34.26
C PRO A 328 -9.80 -13.31 -34.72
N ARG A 329 -11.14 -13.28 -34.69
CA ARG A 329 -11.97 -12.12 -35.05
C ARG A 329 -12.73 -11.54 -33.86
N ALA A 330 -12.46 -12.00 -32.64
CA ALA A 330 -13.16 -11.49 -31.47
C ALA A 330 -12.89 -9.99 -31.28
N ALA A 331 -13.97 -9.25 -31.03
CA ALA A 331 -13.91 -7.82 -30.76
C ALA A 331 -13.10 -7.52 -29.48
N SER A 332 -12.65 -6.28 -29.33
CA SER A 332 -12.00 -5.85 -28.08
C SER A 332 -12.96 -6.03 -26.90
N PRO A 333 -12.51 -6.65 -25.79
CA PRO A 333 -13.28 -6.70 -24.56
C PRO A 333 -13.51 -5.30 -23.98
N ASP A 334 -14.41 -5.23 -23.00
CA ASP A 334 -14.78 -4.01 -22.30
C ASP A 334 -13.56 -3.29 -21.71
N LYS A 335 -13.66 -1.96 -21.64
CA LYS A 335 -12.51 -1.13 -21.35
C LYS A 335 -11.97 -1.35 -19.94
N ASP A 336 -12.86 -1.45 -18.97
CA ASP A 336 -12.48 -1.57 -17.58
C ASP A 336 -12.06 -3.00 -17.22
N LEU A 337 -12.62 -3.98 -17.92
CA LEU A 337 -12.23 -5.38 -17.82
C LEU A 337 -10.77 -5.59 -18.27
N LEU A 338 -10.45 -5.15 -19.48
CA LEU A 338 -9.10 -5.31 -20.04
C LEU A 338 -8.06 -4.54 -19.20
N ALA A 339 -8.45 -3.38 -18.68
CA ALA A 339 -7.62 -2.57 -17.80
C ALA A 339 -7.20 -3.31 -16.54
N TYR A 340 -8.19 -3.88 -15.84
CA TYR A 340 -7.96 -4.64 -14.63
C TYR A 340 -7.03 -5.84 -14.88
N HIS A 341 -7.26 -6.58 -15.96
CA HIS A 341 -6.52 -7.82 -16.25
C HIS A 341 -5.17 -7.61 -16.92
N VAL A 342 -4.86 -6.41 -17.46
CA VAL A 342 -3.54 -6.04 -18.00
C VAL A 342 -2.61 -5.50 -16.91
N GLU A 343 -3.17 -4.94 -15.84
CA GLU A 343 -2.39 -4.48 -14.69
C GLU A 343 -2.18 -5.59 -13.67
N ARG A 344 -1.07 -5.49 -12.91
CA ARG A 344 -0.82 -6.43 -11.82
C ARG A 344 -1.65 -6.02 -10.59
N HIS A 345 -2.56 -6.89 -10.17
CA HIS A 345 -3.39 -6.67 -8.99
C HIS A 345 -3.06 -7.69 -7.89
N ALA A 346 -3.15 -7.27 -6.62
CA ALA A 346 -3.12 -8.22 -5.51
C ALA A 346 -4.43 -9.01 -5.48
N HIS A 347 -4.34 -10.31 -5.20
CA HIS A 347 -5.51 -11.17 -5.11
C HIS A 347 -6.44 -10.67 -3.98
N PRO A 348 -7.78 -10.61 -4.18
CA PRO A 348 -8.71 -10.12 -3.15
C PRO A 348 -8.53 -10.79 -1.78
N LEU A 349 -8.44 -12.13 -1.74
CA LEU A 349 -8.15 -12.88 -0.50
C LEU A 349 -6.80 -12.51 0.13
N ALA A 350 -5.77 -12.23 -0.67
CA ALA A 350 -4.47 -11.83 -0.15
C ALA A 350 -4.56 -10.43 0.48
N ARG A 351 -5.35 -9.50 -0.08
CA ARG A 351 -5.58 -8.18 0.53
C ARG A 351 -6.24 -8.30 1.89
N VAL A 352 -7.32 -9.09 1.99
CA VAL A 352 -8.00 -9.31 3.27
C VAL A 352 -7.09 -10.00 4.27
N GLY A 353 -6.38 -11.06 3.86
CA GLY A 353 -5.44 -11.76 4.72
C GLY A 353 -4.32 -10.85 5.24
N SER A 354 -3.77 -9.97 4.39
CA SER A 354 -2.78 -8.98 4.82
C SER A 354 -3.37 -7.94 5.78
N ALA A 355 -4.59 -7.46 5.55
CA ALA A 355 -5.25 -6.51 6.44
C ALA A 355 -5.55 -7.14 7.82
N LEU A 356 -6.12 -8.35 7.84
CA LEU A 356 -6.38 -9.09 9.08
C LEU A 356 -5.08 -9.42 9.82
N SER A 357 -4.00 -9.74 9.10
CA SER A 357 -2.69 -9.96 9.74
C SER A 357 -2.17 -8.70 10.43
N GLY A 358 -2.39 -7.51 9.87
CA GLY A 358 -2.00 -6.25 10.50
C GLY A 358 -2.64 -6.11 11.87
N ALA A 359 -3.96 -6.30 11.93
CA ALA A 359 -4.70 -6.24 13.19
C ALA A 359 -4.34 -7.38 14.15
N GLY A 360 -4.30 -8.60 13.63
CA GLY A 360 -3.97 -9.77 14.43
C GLY A 360 -2.60 -9.67 15.09
N LEU A 361 -1.56 -9.20 14.39
CA LEU A 361 -0.22 -9.07 14.96
C LEU A 361 -0.16 -8.05 16.10
N VAL A 362 -0.79 -6.88 15.95
CA VAL A 362 -0.77 -5.85 16.99
C VAL A 362 -1.41 -6.38 18.27
N PHE A 363 -2.62 -6.92 18.21
CA PHE A 363 -3.33 -7.38 19.40
C PHE A 363 -2.73 -8.65 19.99
N SER A 364 -2.33 -9.62 19.16
CA SER A 364 -1.76 -10.88 19.65
C SER A 364 -0.40 -10.68 20.34
N ILE A 365 0.46 -9.81 19.82
CA ILE A 365 1.75 -9.52 20.46
C ILE A 365 1.53 -8.73 21.75
N SER A 366 0.60 -7.78 21.76
CA SER A 366 0.27 -7.01 22.97
C SER A 366 -0.26 -7.92 24.08
N ALA A 367 -1.23 -8.78 23.76
CA ALA A 367 -1.78 -9.74 24.71
C ALA A 367 -0.73 -10.73 25.22
N TYR A 368 0.15 -11.21 24.34
CA TYR A 368 1.25 -12.08 24.73
C TYR A 368 2.24 -11.39 25.68
N MET A 369 2.67 -10.17 25.35
CA MET A 369 3.60 -9.39 26.17
C MET A 369 3.02 -9.05 27.55
N LEU A 370 1.72 -8.71 27.61
CA LEU A 370 1.03 -8.51 28.90
C LEU A 370 1.03 -9.79 29.75
N GLY A 371 0.74 -10.95 29.15
CA GLY A 371 0.77 -12.23 29.85
C GLY A 371 2.17 -12.63 30.35
N GLU A 372 3.23 -12.14 29.71
CA GLU A 372 4.63 -12.29 30.14
C GLU A 372 5.05 -11.27 31.23
N GLY A 373 4.18 -10.33 31.60
CA GLY A 373 4.46 -9.32 32.62
C GLY A 373 5.13 -8.05 32.08
N PHE A 374 5.18 -7.86 30.76
CA PHE A 374 5.57 -6.57 30.16
C PHE A 374 4.36 -5.62 30.16
N GLY A 375 3.98 -5.04 31.32
CA GLY A 375 2.84 -4.13 31.38
C GLY A 375 2.49 -3.55 32.76
N LEU A 376 1.39 -2.79 32.77
CA LEU A 376 0.88 -1.94 33.87
C LEU A 376 0.16 -2.71 35.01
N GLY A 377 0.23 -4.04 35.05
CA GLY A 377 -0.27 -4.85 36.18
C GLY A 377 -1.31 -5.93 35.88
N SER A 378 -1.82 -6.06 34.65
CA SER A 378 -2.84 -7.08 34.27
C SER A 378 -2.22 -8.40 33.80
N GLN A 379 -1.18 -8.88 34.47
CA GLN A 379 -0.45 -10.08 34.04
C GLN A 379 -1.30 -11.33 34.23
N GLU A 380 -2.02 -11.44 35.34
CA GLU A 380 -2.75 -12.65 35.72
C GLU A 380 -3.91 -12.93 34.77
N GLU A 381 -4.56 -11.88 34.28
CA GLU A 381 -5.68 -11.96 33.33
C GLU A 381 -5.22 -12.46 31.96
N PHE A 382 -4.09 -11.94 31.45
CA PHE A 382 -3.55 -12.34 30.13
C PHE A 382 -2.67 -13.58 30.18
N ALA A 383 -2.19 -13.98 31.36
CA ALA A 383 -1.37 -15.18 31.54
C ALA A 383 -2.08 -16.44 31.04
N ALA A 384 -3.40 -16.53 31.25
CA ALA A 384 -4.24 -17.65 30.81
C ALA A 384 -4.39 -17.74 29.29
N TYR A 385 -4.23 -16.63 28.56
CA TYR A 385 -4.44 -16.55 27.11
C TYR A 385 -3.13 -16.51 26.29
N ARG A 386 -1.98 -16.79 26.92
CA ARG A 386 -0.66 -16.71 26.26
C ARG A 386 -0.55 -17.65 25.07
N THR A 387 -1.07 -18.87 25.18
CA THR A 387 -1.00 -19.86 24.10
C THR A 387 -1.87 -19.45 22.92
N GLU A 388 -3.07 -18.94 23.19
CA GLU A 388 -4.01 -18.41 22.20
C GLU A 388 -3.42 -17.19 21.49
N ALA A 389 -2.77 -16.29 22.23
CA ALA A 389 -2.07 -15.13 21.69
C ALA A 389 -0.90 -15.55 20.78
N LEU A 390 -0.09 -16.54 21.18
CA LEU A 390 0.97 -17.10 20.33
C LEU A 390 0.42 -17.73 19.05
N ILE A 391 -0.65 -18.51 19.15
CA ILE A 391 -1.31 -19.11 17.98
C ILE A 391 -1.82 -18.01 17.05
N ALA A 392 -2.49 -16.99 17.58
CA ALA A 392 -3.00 -15.86 16.81
C ALA A 392 -1.87 -15.08 16.12
N MET A 393 -0.72 -14.92 16.79
CA MET A 393 0.48 -14.30 16.22
C MET A 393 1.04 -15.11 15.05
N LEU A 394 1.20 -16.43 15.23
CA LEU A 394 1.69 -17.34 14.18
C LEU A 394 0.74 -17.41 12.99
N VAL A 395 -0.58 -17.47 13.23
CA VAL A 395 -1.61 -17.44 12.19
C VAL A 395 -1.56 -16.12 11.44
N SER A 396 -1.44 -14.99 12.14
CA SER A 396 -1.35 -13.66 11.51
C SER A 396 -0.10 -13.54 10.64
N ALA A 397 1.07 -13.91 11.16
CA ALA A 397 2.31 -13.94 10.38
C ALA A 397 2.21 -14.88 9.17
N GLY A 398 1.64 -16.06 9.35
CA GLY A 398 1.37 -17.04 8.29
C GLY A 398 0.44 -16.49 7.20
N LEU A 399 -0.63 -15.79 7.58
CA LEU A 399 -1.56 -15.15 6.64
C LEU A 399 -0.87 -14.07 5.80
N PHE A 400 -0.01 -13.24 6.39
CA PHE A 400 0.74 -12.24 5.65
C PHE A 400 1.76 -12.86 4.68
N LEU A 401 2.48 -13.90 5.12
CA LEU A 401 3.41 -14.64 4.27
C LEU A 401 2.68 -15.32 3.11
N ALA A 402 1.58 -16.00 3.38
CA ALA A 402 0.74 -16.65 2.36
C ALA A 402 0.16 -15.63 1.37
N ALA A 403 -0.30 -14.47 1.85
CA ALA A 403 -0.79 -13.38 1.00
C ALA A 403 0.31 -12.84 0.07
N THR A 404 1.52 -12.64 0.60
CA THR A 404 2.66 -12.14 -0.15
C THR A 404 3.13 -13.15 -1.20
N VAL A 405 3.36 -14.40 -0.81
CA VAL A 405 3.81 -15.48 -1.71
C VAL A 405 2.73 -15.81 -2.74
N GLY A 406 1.48 -15.93 -2.32
CA GLY A 406 0.34 -16.19 -3.19
C GLY A 406 0.15 -15.11 -4.24
N THR A 407 0.28 -13.83 -3.84
CA THR A 407 0.24 -12.69 -4.78
C THR A 407 1.43 -12.73 -5.76
N GLY A 408 2.62 -13.10 -5.31
CA GLY A 408 3.80 -13.25 -6.17
C GLY A 408 3.61 -14.34 -7.23
N ILE A 409 3.15 -15.53 -6.82
CA ILE A 409 2.88 -16.66 -7.70
C ILE A 409 1.77 -16.32 -8.71
N ALA A 410 0.67 -15.72 -8.24
CA ALA A 410 -0.45 -15.33 -9.11
C ALA A 410 -0.01 -14.30 -10.15
N ASN A 411 0.80 -13.31 -9.75
CA ASN A 411 1.34 -12.32 -10.68
C ASN A 411 2.29 -12.94 -11.70
N ALA A 412 3.18 -13.84 -11.28
CA ALA A 412 4.10 -14.54 -12.17
C ALA A 412 3.35 -15.40 -13.22
N ARG A 413 2.37 -16.20 -12.77
CA ARG A 413 1.54 -17.05 -13.64
C ARG A 413 0.61 -16.25 -14.54
N GLY A 414 0.18 -15.06 -14.13
CA GLY A 414 -0.68 -14.19 -14.93
C GLY A 414 0.04 -13.45 -16.06
N ARG A 415 1.37 -13.47 -16.11
CA ARG A 415 2.17 -12.66 -17.05
C ARG A 415 1.91 -13.01 -18.52
N GLU A 416 1.79 -14.29 -18.85
CA GLU A 416 1.55 -14.73 -20.23
C GLU A 416 0.21 -14.22 -20.75
N LEU A 417 -0.84 -14.34 -19.93
CA LEU A 417 -2.15 -13.77 -20.23
C LEU A 417 -2.05 -12.25 -20.43
N ARG A 418 -1.38 -11.54 -19.52
CA ARG A 418 -1.20 -10.08 -19.64
C ARG A 418 -0.49 -9.67 -20.92
N ASN A 419 0.57 -10.39 -21.29
CA ASN A 419 1.31 -10.13 -22.52
C ASN A 419 0.46 -10.40 -23.77
N ALA A 420 -0.30 -11.51 -23.79
CA ALA A 420 -1.22 -11.82 -24.88
C ALA A 420 -2.32 -10.75 -25.04
N LEU A 421 -2.88 -10.27 -23.92
CA LEU A 421 -3.86 -9.18 -23.89
C LEU A 421 -3.26 -7.86 -24.41
N MET A 422 -2.06 -7.49 -23.95
CA MET A 422 -1.38 -6.25 -24.37
C MET A 422 -0.96 -6.27 -25.84
N GLU A 423 -0.57 -7.43 -26.36
CA GLU A 423 -0.18 -7.58 -27.76
C GLU A 423 -1.38 -7.46 -28.70
N ARG A 424 -2.48 -8.15 -28.36
CA ARG A 424 -3.70 -8.18 -29.17
C ARG A 424 -4.49 -6.87 -29.08
N TRP A 425 -4.67 -6.36 -27.86
CA TRP A 425 -5.46 -5.16 -27.58
C TRP A 425 -4.62 -4.12 -26.82
N PRO A 426 -3.65 -3.48 -27.51
CA PRO A 426 -2.76 -2.51 -26.86
C PRO A 426 -3.55 -1.34 -26.30
N ARG A 427 -3.32 -1.05 -25.02
CA ARG A 427 -3.99 0.00 -24.26
C ARG A 427 -3.09 1.17 -23.97
N GLN A 428 -3.71 2.34 -23.81
CA GLN A 428 -3.07 3.43 -23.11
C GLN A 428 -3.10 3.08 -21.62
N PRO A 429 -1.97 3.06 -20.91
CA PRO A 429 -2.00 2.98 -19.46
C PRO A 429 -2.81 4.15 -18.90
N PHE A 430 -3.45 3.91 -17.76
CA PHE A 430 -4.33 4.90 -17.17
C PHE A 430 -3.58 6.21 -16.89
N PRO A 431 -4.21 7.36 -17.15
CA PRO A 431 -3.68 8.61 -16.64
C PRO A 431 -3.59 8.51 -15.12
N SER A 432 -2.38 8.65 -14.57
CA SER A 432 -2.23 8.80 -13.12
C SER A 432 -2.74 10.19 -12.76
N VAL A 433 -3.57 10.29 -11.74
CA VAL A 433 -3.99 11.59 -11.20
C VAL A 433 -2.87 12.05 -10.25
N ASN A 434 -2.32 13.24 -10.45
CA ASN A 434 -1.36 13.79 -9.51
C ASN A 434 -2.06 14.21 -8.20
N GLY A 435 -1.31 14.53 -7.15
CA GLY A 435 -1.87 14.95 -5.85
C GLY A 435 -2.76 16.20 -5.91
N GLU A 436 -2.82 16.89 -7.06
CA GLU A 436 -3.67 18.06 -7.32
C GLU A 436 -4.98 17.71 -8.06
N GLY A 437 -5.30 16.43 -8.25
CA GLY A 437 -6.50 16.02 -9.00
C GLY A 437 -6.38 16.19 -10.52
N LYS A 438 -5.22 16.63 -11.03
CA LYS A 438 -4.98 16.79 -12.47
C LYS A 438 -4.50 15.48 -13.07
N ILE A 439 -5.05 15.16 -14.23
CA ILE A 439 -4.60 14.04 -15.05
C ILE A 439 -3.14 14.27 -15.45
N LYS A 440 -2.21 13.57 -14.79
CA LYS A 440 -0.83 13.48 -15.25
C LYS A 440 -0.87 12.64 -16.51
N ARG A 441 -0.65 13.29 -17.66
CA ARG A 441 -0.42 12.54 -18.89
C ARG A 441 0.71 11.54 -18.60
N PRO A 442 0.51 10.25 -18.90
CA PRO A 442 1.56 9.26 -18.73
C PRO A 442 2.79 9.80 -19.46
N ASN A 443 3.86 10.03 -18.69
CA ASN A 443 5.07 10.63 -19.23
C ASN A 443 5.55 9.71 -20.37
N GLN A 444 5.71 10.24 -21.59
CA GLN A 444 6.51 9.55 -22.62
C GLN A 444 7.94 9.52 -22.07
N GLY A 445 8.29 8.38 -21.49
CA GLY A 445 9.36 8.30 -20.51
C GLY A 445 10.73 8.46 -21.17
N LEU A 446 10.92 7.81 -22.31
CA LEU A 446 12.16 7.82 -23.09
C LEU A 446 12.32 9.14 -23.86
N GLU A 447 11.24 9.89 -24.14
CA GLU A 447 11.30 11.19 -24.83
C GLU A 447 11.97 12.28 -23.98
N ARG A 448 11.89 12.20 -22.64
CA ARG A 448 12.65 13.06 -21.71
C ARG A 448 14.18 12.85 -21.78
N GLN A 449 14.66 11.88 -22.54
CA GLN A 449 16.07 11.52 -22.65
C GLN A 449 16.80 12.19 -23.81
N ARG A 450 16.12 12.98 -24.65
CA ARG A 450 16.86 13.85 -25.57
C ARG A 450 17.68 14.82 -24.72
N PRO A 451 19.02 14.84 -24.85
CA PRO A 451 19.77 16.01 -24.43
C PRO A 451 19.08 17.18 -25.12
N ARG A 452 18.78 18.25 -24.40
CA ARG A 452 18.52 19.54 -25.04
C ARG A 452 19.79 19.85 -25.81
N SER A 453 19.88 19.41 -27.06
CA SER A 453 20.91 19.81 -27.99
C SER A 453 20.84 21.33 -27.96
N ARG A 454 21.91 21.95 -27.46
CA ARG A 454 22.12 23.40 -27.50
C ARG A 454 21.58 23.88 -28.83
N ARG A 455 20.53 24.72 -28.79
CA ARG A 455 20.18 25.54 -29.95
C ARG A 455 21.49 26.17 -30.42
N PRO A 456 21.96 25.94 -31.65
CA PRO A 456 23.11 26.70 -32.14
C PRO A 456 22.72 28.16 -32.00
N ALA A 457 23.54 28.91 -31.26
CA ALA A 457 23.39 30.36 -31.15
C ALA A 457 23.26 30.89 -32.57
N ALA A 458 22.19 31.64 -32.83
CA ALA A 458 21.97 32.30 -34.10
C ALA A 458 23.25 33.06 -34.46
N ARG A 459 23.86 32.66 -35.57
CA ARG A 459 25.04 33.28 -36.15
C ARG A 459 24.65 34.72 -36.49
N ASN A 460 25.11 35.67 -35.67
CA ASN A 460 24.99 37.10 -35.98
C ASN A 460 25.60 37.34 -37.36
N ARG A 461 24.75 37.65 -38.34
CA ARG A 461 25.17 38.26 -39.59
C ARG A 461 25.60 39.69 -39.25
N THR A 462 26.89 39.94 -39.31
CA THR A 462 27.45 41.27 -39.47
C THR A 462 27.04 41.79 -40.85
N SER A 463 26.24 42.86 -40.89
CA SER A 463 26.08 43.69 -42.08
C SER A 463 27.29 44.63 -42.16
N LYS A 464 27.95 44.64 -43.32
CA LYS A 464 28.70 45.79 -43.82
C LYS A 464 27.73 46.78 -44.43
#